data_AF-A0A6A7L939-F1
#
_entry.id   AF-A0A6A7L939-F1
#
_cell.length_a   1.000
_cell.length_b   1.000
_cell.length_c   1.000
_cell.angle_alpha   90.00
_cell.angle_beta   90.00
_cell.angle_gamma   90.00
#
_symmetry.space_group_name_H-M   'P 1'
#
loop_
_entity.id
_entity.type
_entity.pdbx_description
1 polymer ?
#
loop_
_entity_poly.entity_id
_entity_poly.type
_entity_poly.pdbx_seq_one_letter_code
_entity_poly.pdbx_strand_id
1 'polypeptide(L)'
;MDSGEIKKRLRHTIDRARRETAARRQTTEQARADWERVLEHATPLCRQLVQALRAEGVLFTLGTPAGELRLDADRTPSDYIALSLDTFQRPATVVGHVSYVRGQRVVVNEHIVADATDIAALTEERVLAFLLDAIVPFVER
;
A
#
# COMPACT_ATOMS: atom_id res chain seq x y z
N MET A 1 -22.06 36.57 -14.88
CA MET A 1 -22.25 35.11 -14.81
C MET A 1 -23.57 34.91 -14.11
N ASP A 2 -24.56 34.40 -14.83
CA ASP A 2 -25.94 34.43 -14.35
C ASP A 2 -26.35 33.09 -13.75
N SER A 3 -27.39 33.08 -12.92
CA SER A 3 -27.90 31.88 -12.24
C SER A 3 -28.17 30.71 -13.20
N GLY A 4 -28.60 31.01 -14.43
CA GLY A 4 -28.79 29.98 -15.48
C GLY A 4 -27.50 29.33 -15.95
N GLU A 5 -26.41 30.10 -16.10
CA GLU A 5 -25.10 29.57 -16.48
C GLU A 5 -24.49 28.72 -15.36
N ILE A 6 -24.64 29.15 -14.11
CA ILE A 6 -24.22 28.40 -12.91
C ILE A 6 -24.97 27.06 -12.85
N LYS A 7 -26.30 27.05 -13.02
CA LYS A 7 -27.12 25.82 -13.02
C LYS A 7 -26.70 24.86 -14.14
N LYS A 8 -26.37 25.38 -15.33
CA LYS A 8 -25.91 24.57 -16.47
C LYS A 8 -24.54 23.93 -16.17
N ARG A 9 -23.57 24.71 -15.68
CA ARG A 9 -22.24 24.20 -15.30
C ARG A 9 -22.33 23.19 -14.14
N LEU A 10 -23.15 23.47 -13.12
CA LEU A 10 -23.38 22.55 -11.99
C LEU A 10 -23.96 21.21 -12.46
N ARG A 11 -24.98 21.24 -13.33
CA ARG A 11 -25.58 20.02 -13.87
C ARG A 11 -24.56 19.20 -14.64
N HIS A 12 -23.75 19.84 -15.48
CA HIS A 12 -22.70 19.18 -16.22
C HIS A 12 -21.65 18.52 -15.29
N THR A 13 -21.24 19.21 -14.22
CA THR A 13 -20.31 18.67 -13.22
C THR A 13 -20.92 17.46 -12.49
N ILE A 14 -22.20 17.52 -12.11
CA ILE A 14 -22.90 16.39 -11.47
C ILE A 14 -22.99 15.19 -12.42
N ASP A 15 -23.38 15.41 -13.67
CA ASP A 15 -23.49 14.35 -14.68
C ASP A 15 -22.12 13.73 -15.02
N ARG A 16 -21.06 14.54 -15.00
CA ARG A 16 -19.68 14.06 -15.13
C ARG A 16 -19.28 13.22 -13.91
N ALA A 17 -19.50 13.72 -12.70
CA ALA A 17 -19.17 13.01 -11.46
C ALA A 17 -19.91 11.66 -11.34
N ARG A 18 -21.17 11.59 -11.78
CA ARG A 18 -21.96 10.34 -11.84
C ARG A 18 -21.35 9.32 -12.80
N ARG A 19 -20.98 9.73 -14.02
CA ARG A 19 -20.34 8.85 -15.01
C ARG A 19 -18.98 8.36 -14.52
N GLU A 20 -18.17 9.25 -13.95
CA GLU A 20 -16.87 8.88 -13.39
C GLU A 20 -17.02 7.89 -12.23
N THR A 21 -18.08 7.98 -11.42
CA THR A 21 -18.30 7.05 -10.29
C THR A 21 -18.47 5.61 -10.75
N ALA A 22 -19.17 5.36 -11.86
CA ALA A 22 -19.33 4.01 -12.39
C ALA A 22 -17.99 3.45 -12.93
N ALA A 23 -17.26 4.24 -13.71
CA ALA A 23 -15.93 3.87 -14.21
C ALA A 23 -14.94 3.60 -13.06
N ARG A 24 -14.97 4.41 -12.00
CA ARG A 24 -14.13 4.26 -10.80
C ARG A 24 -14.37 2.94 -10.08
N ARG A 25 -15.63 2.49 -9.97
CA ARG A 25 -15.95 1.22 -9.32
C ARG A 25 -15.27 0.06 -10.04
N GLN A 26 -15.33 0.05 -11.36
CA GLN A 26 -14.70 -0.98 -12.17
C GLN A 26 -13.17 -0.96 -12.00
N THR A 27 -12.53 0.20 -12.03
CA THR A 27 -11.07 0.30 -11.84
C THR A 27 -10.62 -0.10 -10.44
N THR A 28 -11.38 0.25 -9.40
CA THR A 28 -11.06 -0.14 -8.03
C THR A 28 -11.24 -1.65 -7.84
N GLU A 29 -12.26 -2.25 -8.45
CA GLU A 29 -12.47 -3.69 -8.37
C GLU A 29 -11.36 -4.47 -9.07
N GLN A 30 -10.93 -4.00 -10.25
CA GLN A 30 -9.78 -4.57 -10.93
C GLN A 30 -8.51 -4.48 -10.09
N ALA A 31 -8.24 -3.32 -9.49
CA ALA A 31 -7.10 -3.11 -8.61
C ALA A 31 -7.11 -4.04 -7.38
N ARG A 32 -8.29 -4.34 -6.80
CA ARG A 32 -8.42 -5.32 -5.72
C ARG A 32 -8.06 -6.72 -6.19
N ALA A 33 -8.61 -7.16 -7.32
CA ALA A 33 -8.33 -8.48 -7.88
C ALA A 33 -6.84 -8.64 -8.27
N ASP A 34 -6.22 -7.57 -8.76
CA ASP A 34 -4.78 -7.55 -9.05
C ASP A 34 -3.96 -7.63 -7.76
N TRP A 35 -4.35 -6.89 -6.72
CA TRP A 35 -3.68 -6.92 -5.42
C TRP A 35 -3.79 -8.28 -4.73
N GLU A 36 -4.94 -8.94 -4.78
CA GLU A 36 -5.12 -10.30 -4.26
C GLU A 36 -4.15 -11.29 -4.92
N ARG A 37 -3.97 -11.20 -6.25
CA ARG A 37 -2.98 -12.01 -6.99
C ARG A 37 -1.54 -11.68 -6.59
N VAL A 38 -1.26 -10.43 -6.20
CA VAL A 38 0.05 -10.06 -5.66
C VAL A 38 0.30 -10.73 -4.31
N LEU A 39 -0.69 -10.73 -3.42
CA LEU A 39 -0.56 -11.33 -2.10
C LEU A 39 -0.23 -12.83 -2.15
N GLU A 40 -0.71 -13.56 -3.15
CA GLU A 40 -0.43 -14.99 -3.34
C GLU A 40 1.07 -15.30 -3.43
N HIS A 41 1.86 -14.44 -4.08
CA HIS A 41 3.30 -14.63 -4.24
C HIS A 41 4.13 -13.78 -3.25
N ALA A 42 3.65 -12.58 -2.89
CA ALA A 42 4.31 -11.71 -1.93
C ALA A 42 4.31 -12.29 -0.51
N THR A 43 3.26 -13.01 -0.10
CA THR A 43 3.17 -13.57 1.26
C THR A 43 4.23 -14.67 1.51
N PRO A 44 4.42 -15.67 0.61
CA PRO A 44 5.53 -16.62 0.73
C PRO A 44 6.90 -15.94 0.74
N LEU A 45 7.13 -14.96 -0.13
CA LEU A 45 8.37 -14.17 -0.18
C LEU A 45 8.65 -13.50 1.17
N CYS A 46 7.65 -12.84 1.76
CA CYS A 46 7.80 -12.18 3.06
C CYS A 46 8.06 -13.17 4.18
N ARG A 47 7.47 -14.37 4.11
CA ARG A 47 7.78 -15.44 5.06
C ARG A 47 9.24 -15.87 4.96
N GLN A 48 9.78 -16.03 3.75
CA GLN A 48 11.20 -16.34 3.54
C GLN A 48 12.10 -15.22 4.07
N LEU A 49 11.76 -13.97 3.77
CA LEU A 49 12.47 -12.80 4.28
C LEU A 49 12.50 -12.76 5.82
N VAL A 50 11.36 -13.01 6.47
CA VAL A 50 11.29 -13.09 7.95
C VAL A 50 12.18 -14.19 8.51
N GLN A 51 12.28 -15.35 7.85
CA GLN A 51 13.21 -16.41 8.28
C GLN A 51 14.67 -15.98 8.12
N ALA A 52 15.01 -15.29 7.03
CA ALA A 52 16.36 -14.77 6.80
C ALA A 52 16.72 -13.69 7.84
N LEU A 53 15.83 -12.73 8.09
CA LEU A 53 16.02 -11.69 9.11
C LEU A 53 16.21 -12.28 10.51
N ARG A 54 15.43 -13.32 10.85
CA ARG A 54 15.57 -14.03 12.12
C ARG A 54 16.95 -14.66 12.28
N ALA A 55 17.53 -15.21 11.21
CA ALA A 55 18.88 -15.77 11.23
C ALA A 55 19.95 -14.69 11.51
N GLU A 56 19.71 -13.46 11.06
CA GLU A 56 20.54 -12.26 11.32
C GLU A 56 20.21 -11.58 12.66
N GLY A 57 19.33 -12.15 13.49
CA GLY A 57 18.95 -11.59 14.80
C GLY A 57 17.95 -10.42 14.74
N VAL A 58 17.41 -10.12 13.56
CA VAL A 58 16.38 -9.10 13.35
C VAL A 58 15.00 -9.77 13.39
N LEU A 59 14.22 -9.50 14.43
CA LEU A 59 12.97 -10.21 14.69
C LEU A 59 11.76 -9.45 14.14
N PHE A 60 11.10 -10.07 13.17
CA PHE A 60 9.82 -9.64 12.62
C PHE A 60 8.80 -10.78 12.64
N THR A 61 7.53 -10.40 12.72
CA THR A 61 6.38 -11.28 12.59
C THR A 61 5.53 -10.85 11.39
N LEU A 62 5.22 -11.80 10.50
CA LEU A 62 4.35 -11.59 9.33
C LEU A 62 2.88 -11.78 9.70
N GLY A 63 2.05 -10.79 9.35
CA GLY A 63 0.59 -10.85 9.40
C GLY A 63 -0.03 -10.35 8.09
N THR A 64 -1.27 -10.78 7.83
CA THR A 64 -2.03 -10.34 6.65
C THR A 64 -3.44 -9.84 7.00
N PRO A 65 -3.57 -8.77 7.80
CA PRO A 65 -4.88 -8.26 8.23
C PRO A 65 -5.63 -7.62 7.06
N ALA A 66 -6.89 -8.00 6.84
CA ALA A 66 -7.77 -7.37 5.85
C ALA A 66 -7.18 -7.23 4.42
N GLY A 67 -6.29 -8.14 4.02
CA GLY A 67 -5.63 -8.09 2.71
C GLY A 67 -4.43 -7.13 2.64
N GLU A 68 -3.92 -6.62 3.76
CA GLU A 68 -2.61 -5.98 3.87
C GLU A 68 -1.52 -7.04 4.02
N LEU A 69 -0.30 -6.76 3.60
CA LEU A 69 0.89 -7.51 4.01
C LEU A 69 1.62 -6.69 5.07
N ARG A 70 1.82 -7.25 6.26
CA ARG A 70 2.39 -6.51 7.40
C ARG A 70 3.49 -7.31 8.09
N LEU A 71 4.61 -6.66 8.34
CA LEU A 71 5.74 -7.15 9.11
C LEU A 71 5.87 -6.29 10.36
N ASP A 72 5.47 -6.81 11.52
CA ASP A 72 5.64 -6.12 12.81
C ASP A 72 7.01 -6.49 13.40
N ALA A 73 7.77 -5.51 13.86
CA ALA A 73 9.03 -5.77 14.56
C ALA A 73 8.73 -6.15 16.02
N ASP A 74 9.21 -7.31 16.45
CA ASP A 74 8.79 -7.92 17.73
C ASP A 74 9.16 -7.08 18.96
N ARG A 75 10.13 -6.16 18.84
CA ARG A 75 10.65 -5.35 19.96
C ARG A 75 9.78 -4.15 20.31
N THR A 76 8.99 -3.62 19.39
CA THR A 76 8.27 -2.36 19.60
C THR A 76 6.96 -2.37 18.81
N PRO A 77 5.79 -2.25 19.46
CA PRO A 77 4.50 -2.34 18.77
C PRO A 77 4.25 -1.26 17.69
N SER A 78 4.97 -0.14 17.77
CA SER A 78 4.88 0.96 16.79
C SER A 78 5.78 0.74 15.57
N ASP A 79 6.60 -0.32 15.57
CA ASP A 79 7.57 -0.60 14.54
C ASP A 79 7.02 -1.65 13.58
N TYR A 80 6.76 -1.24 12.34
CA TYR A 80 6.25 -2.14 11.32
C TYR A 80 6.57 -1.67 9.90
N ILE A 81 6.54 -2.62 8.98
CA ILE A 81 6.53 -2.40 7.54
C ILE A 81 5.23 -3.00 7.01
N ALA A 82 4.50 -2.27 6.18
CA ALA A 82 3.24 -2.74 5.60
C ALA A 82 3.13 -2.40 4.12
N LEU A 83 2.42 -3.22 3.37
CA LEU A 83 1.99 -2.98 2.00
C LEU A 83 0.46 -3.16 1.95
N SER A 84 -0.25 -2.14 1.50
CA SER A 84 -1.70 -2.16 1.41
C SER A 84 -2.19 -1.53 0.11
N LEU A 85 -3.39 -1.93 -0.34
CA LEU A 85 -4.07 -1.26 -1.44
C LEU A 85 -4.88 -0.06 -0.92
N ASP A 86 -4.46 1.14 -1.27
CA ASP A 86 -5.22 2.37 -1.05
C ASP A 86 -6.24 2.56 -2.19
N THR A 87 -7.51 2.33 -1.86
CA THR A 87 -8.65 2.54 -2.77
C THR A 87 -9.28 3.92 -2.66
N PHE A 88 -8.85 4.75 -1.71
CA PHE A 88 -9.27 6.14 -1.57
C PHE A 88 -8.52 7.04 -2.55
N GLN A 89 -7.26 6.70 -2.84
CA GLN A 89 -6.51 7.31 -3.94
C GLN A 89 -7.17 7.02 -5.29
N ARG A 90 -7.04 8.00 -6.21
CA ARG A 90 -7.58 7.92 -7.57
C ARG A 90 -6.48 8.28 -8.56
N PRO A 91 -5.90 7.30 -9.27
CA PRO A 91 -6.23 5.86 -9.27
C PRO A 91 -5.88 5.16 -7.94
N ALA A 92 -6.43 3.96 -7.71
CA ALA A 92 -6.05 3.16 -6.54
C ALA A 92 -4.56 2.79 -6.61
N THR A 93 -3.87 2.72 -5.48
CA THR A 93 -2.41 2.54 -5.44
C THR A 93 -2.01 1.56 -4.35
N VAL A 94 -0.97 0.76 -4.59
CA VAL A 94 -0.31 0.01 -3.52
C VAL A 94 0.62 0.96 -2.77
N VAL A 95 0.41 1.10 -1.47
CA VAL A 95 1.18 1.98 -0.59
C VAL A 95 1.96 1.13 0.39
N GLY A 96 3.26 1.43 0.47
CA GLY A 96 4.17 0.94 1.50
C GLY A 96 4.18 1.90 2.69
N HIS A 97 3.91 1.40 3.89
CA HIS A 97 4.02 2.14 5.13
C HIS A 97 5.19 1.61 5.95
N VAL A 98 6.08 2.49 6.39
CA VAL A 98 7.20 2.16 7.27
C VAL A 98 7.09 3.01 8.50
N SER A 99 6.80 2.39 9.63
CA SER A 99 6.69 3.05 10.93
C SER A 99 7.79 2.55 11.84
N TYR A 100 8.53 3.48 12.45
CA TYR A 100 9.58 3.13 13.40
C TYR A 100 9.81 4.23 14.43
N VAL A 101 10.15 3.84 15.65
CA VAL A 101 10.55 4.75 16.74
C VAL A 101 12.00 5.21 16.57
N ARG A 102 12.23 6.53 16.54
CA ARG A 102 13.56 7.13 16.62
C ARG A 102 13.66 7.99 17.88
N GLY A 103 14.35 7.49 18.90
CA GLY A 103 14.38 8.11 20.23
C GLY A 103 13.00 8.08 20.89
N GLN A 104 12.39 9.25 21.10
CA GLN A 104 11.04 9.39 21.68
C GLN A 104 9.94 9.66 20.63
N ARG A 105 10.27 9.65 19.33
CA ARG A 105 9.35 10.00 18.26
C ARG A 105 9.04 8.78 17.39
N VAL A 106 7.79 8.66 16.95
CA VAL A 106 7.39 7.73 15.90
C VAL A 106 7.56 8.45 14.56
N VAL A 107 8.32 7.85 13.66
CA VAL A 107 8.46 8.28 12.27
C VAL A 107 7.60 7.35 11.42
N VAL A 108 6.78 7.92 10.54
CA VAL A 108 5.97 7.17 9.58
C VAL A 108 6.29 7.69 8.19
N ASN A 109 6.74 6.79 7.31
CA ASN A 109 7.00 7.07 5.91
C ASN A 109 6.03 6.29 5.05
N GLU A 110 5.49 6.95 4.02
CA GLU A 110 4.60 6.34 3.04
C GLU A 110 5.22 6.45 1.65
N HIS A 111 5.18 5.35 0.91
CA HIS A 111 5.73 5.25 -0.44
C HIS A 111 4.73 4.60 -1.37
N ILE A 112 4.51 5.19 -2.55
CA ILE A 112 3.74 4.53 -3.60
C ILE A 112 4.64 3.46 -4.22
N VAL A 113 4.19 2.20 -4.14
CA VAL A 113 4.93 1.02 -4.63
C VAL A 113 4.47 0.64 -6.03
N ALA A 114 3.17 0.78 -6.29
CA ALA A 114 2.57 0.62 -7.61
C ALA A 114 1.30 1.48 -7.74
N ASP A 115 1.05 1.99 -8.94
CA ASP A 115 -0.25 2.59 -9.28
C ASP A 115 -1.23 1.52 -9.81
N ALA A 116 -2.49 1.89 -10.05
CA ALA A 116 -3.52 0.95 -10.51
C ALA A 116 -3.17 0.19 -11.80
N THR A 117 -2.34 0.77 -12.68
CA THR A 117 -1.93 0.14 -13.93
C THR A 117 -0.80 -0.85 -13.73
N ASP A 118 0.01 -0.65 -12.69
CA ASP A 118 1.19 -1.45 -12.39
C ASP A 118 0.97 -2.53 -11.31
N ILE A 119 -0.17 -2.54 -10.61
CA ILE A 119 -0.44 -3.54 -9.55
C ILE A 119 -0.30 -4.96 -10.10
N ALA A 120 -0.88 -5.24 -11.26
CA ALA A 120 -0.80 -6.55 -11.89
C ALA A 120 0.63 -6.95 -12.31
N ALA A 121 1.51 -5.97 -12.49
CA ALA A 121 2.91 -6.15 -12.87
C ALA A 121 3.86 -6.06 -11.65
N LEU A 122 3.34 -5.99 -10.43
CA LEU A 122 4.14 -5.96 -9.22
C LEU A 122 4.71 -7.36 -8.98
N THR A 123 5.99 -7.54 -9.33
CA THR A 123 6.70 -8.82 -9.21
C THR A 123 7.25 -9.04 -7.81
N GLU A 124 7.59 -10.29 -7.48
CA GLU A 124 8.33 -10.64 -6.26
C GLU A 124 9.61 -9.80 -6.09
N GLU A 125 10.36 -9.56 -7.17
CA GLU A 125 11.58 -8.76 -7.14
C GLU A 125 11.33 -7.31 -6.73
N ARG A 126 10.26 -6.68 -7.26
CA ARG A 126 9.89 -5.32 -6.87
C ARG A 126 9.44 -5.24 -5.42
N VAL A 127 8.66 -6.23 -4.97
CA VAL A 127 8.24 -6.33 -3.55
C VAL A 127 9.46 -6.49 -2.65
N LEU A 128 10.39 -7.38 -3.00
CA LEU A 128 11.61 -7.62 -2.25
C LEU A 128 12.48 -6.36 -2.19
N ALA A 129 12.68 -5.66 -3.30
CA ALA A 129 13.45 -4.43 -3.35
C ALA A 129 12.89 -3.38 -2.38
N PHE A 130 11.56 -3.16 -2.40
CA PHE A 130 10.90 -2.28 -1.44
C PHE A 130 11.15 -2.71 0.01
N LEU A 131 11.00 -4.00 0.31
CA LEU A 131 11.15 -4.51 1.67
C LEU A 131 12.59 -4.35 2.18
N LEU A 132 13.59 -4.59 1.34
CA LEU A 132 15.00 -4.42 1.69
C LEU A 132 15.32 -2.96 2.03
N ASP A 133 14.84 -2.03 1.23
CA ASP A 133 14.99 -0.59 1.52
C ASP A 133 14.24 -0.21 2.81
N ALA A 134 13.04 -0.76 3.02
CA ALA A 134 12.21 -0.49 4.20
C ALA A 134 12.80 -1.04 5.50
N ILE A 135 13.65 -2.07 5.45
CA ILE A 135 14.27 -2.69 6.64
C ILE A 135 15.42 -1.85 7.20
N VAL A 136 16.06 -1.01 6.39
CA VAL A 136 17.25 -0.22 6.77
C VAL A 136 17.09 0.52 8.12
N PRO A 137 15.99 1.26 8.39
CA PRO A 137 15.82 1.98 9.66
C PRO A 137 15.69 1.10 10.89
N PHE A 138 15.47 -0.22 10.73
CA PHE A 138 15.37 -1.18 11.83
C PHE A 138 16.72 -1.81 12.17
N VAL A 139 17.66 -1.80 11.22
CA VAL A 139 19.02 -2.35 11.37
C VAL A 139 20.01 -1.28 11.83
N GLU A 140 19.87 -0.03 11.38
CA GLU A 140 20.75 1.10 11.73
C GLU A 140 20.56 1.65 13.16
N ARG A 141 19.76 0.99 13.99
CA ARG A 141 19.34 1.50 15.31
C ARG A 141 20.38 1.37 16.41
#